data_AF-A0A8S3J933-F1
#
_entry.id   AF-A0A8S3J933-F1
#
_cell.length_a   1.000
_cell.length_b   1.000
_cell.length_c   1.000
_cell.angle_alpha   90.00
_cell.angle_beta   90.00
_cell.angle_gamma   90.00
#
_symmetry.space_group_name_H-M   'P 1'
#
loop_
_entity.id
_entity.type
_entity.pdbx_description
1 polymer ?
#
loop_
_entity_poly.entity_id
_entity_poly.type
_entity_poly.pdbx_seq_one_letter_code
_entity_poly.pdbx_strand_id
1 'polypeptide(L)'
;MIKCENKCGKLKSCQHHTCDVICHPRECEPCDELIKQKCYSHESEREVLCSVETGGTQVFSCGEPCGKLLSCGHHRCPKSCHNGPCLDCLLLPQNCKTCACGKTNMDSQQRTSCLDPLPTCEKSCEKFLSCGPIDNHHQCSIKCHNGPCPPCTKESILQCRCGQSKKSASCIEVIQYDPIKNPFCCERRCNKKKLCGKHR
;
A
#
# COMPACT_ATOMS: atom_id res chain seq x y z
N MET A 1 13.84 39.06 44.66
CA MET A 1 13.30 38.06 43.71
C MET A 1 11.92 37.66 44.20
N ILE A 2 10.87 38.12 43.52
CA ILE A 2 9.48 37.75 43.88
C ILE A 2 9.22 36.41 43.22
N LYS A 3 9.20 35.33 44.00
CA LYS A 3 8.74 34.02 43.53
C LYS A 3 7.21 34.02 43.63
N CYS A 4 6.53 33.85 42.50
CA CYS A 4 5.10 33.58 42.49
C CYS A 4 4.88 32.18 43.08
N GLU A 5 4.04 32.05 44.10
CA GLU A 5 3.72 30.78 44.77
C GLU A 5 2.48 30.09 44.16
N ASN A 6 1.85 30.71 43.16
CA ASN A 6 0.69 30.16 42.48
C ASN A 6 1.10 29.12 41.42
N LYS A 7 0.19 28.19 41.13
CA LYS A 7 0.32 27.30 39.97
C LYS A 7 0.38 28.11 38.67
N CYS A 8 1.19 27.64 37.72
CA CYS A 8 1.37 28.30 36.43
C CYS A 8 0.06 28.40 35.65
N GLY A 9 -0.72 27.30 35.57
CA GLY A 9 -2.04 27.28 34.94
C GLY A 9 -2.05 27.49 33.42
N LYS A 10 -0.90 27.78 32.80
CA LYS A 10 -0.75 27.88 31.34
C LYS A 10 -0.94 26.53 30.68
N LEU A 11 -1.49 26.52 29.46
CA LEU A 11 -1.57 25.29 28.66
C LEU A 11 -0.17 24.78 28.33
N LYS A 12 0.06 23.48 28.53
CA LYS A 12 1.23 22.76 28.03
C LYS A 12 1.22 22.76 26.50
N SER A 13 2.34 22.37 25.88
CA SER A 13 2.50 22.31 24.42
C SER A 13 1.43 21.48 23.69
N CYS A 14 0.86 20.46 24.35
CA CYS A 14 -0.25 19.64 23.82
C CYS A 14 -1.61 20.37 23.70
N GLN A 15 -1.74 21.60 24.23
CA GLN A 15 -2.96 22.44 24.24
C GLN A 15 -4.21 21.82 24.92
N HIS A 16 -4.12 20.60 25.45
CA HIS A 16 -5.19 19.92 26.16
C HIS A 16 -5.01 19.89 27.69
N HIS A 17 -3.78 19.97 28.18
CA HIS A 17 -3.45 19.89 29.60
C HIS A 17 -2.80 21.16 30.11
N THR A 18 -3.09 21.53 31.36
CA THR A 18 -2.53 22.71 32.03
C THR A 18 -1.26 22.38 32.80
N CYS A 19 -0.38 23.36 32.96
CA CYS A 19 0.82 23.25 33.78
C CYS A 19 0.47 23.39 35.26
N ASP A 20 0.58 22.28 36.00
CA ASP A 20 0.35 22.21 37.45
C ASP A 20 1.58 22.60 38.30
N VAL A 21 2.70 22.89 37.64
CA VAL A 21 3.93 23.34 38.32
C VAL A 21 3.77 24.78 38.79
N ILE A 22 4.44 25.12 39.90
CA ILE A 22 4.53 26.49 40.41
C ILE A 22 5.06 27.42 39.31
N CYS A 23 4.55 28.65 39.28
CA CYS A 23 5.00 29.75 38.43
C CYS A 23 6.50 29.69 38.11
N HIS A 24 6.83 29.52 36.84
CA HIS A 24 8.20 29.39 36.36
C HIS A 24 8.47 30.39 35.20
N PRO A 25 9.72 30.87 35.06
CA PRO A 25 10.07 31.85 34.02
C PRO A 25 10.34 31.23 32.64
N ARG A 26 10.55 29.91 32.57
CA ARG A 26 10.82 29.16 31.33
C ARG A 26 9.53 28.73 30.64
N GLU A 27 9.63 28.22 29.42
CA GLU A 27 8.50 27.56 28.75
C GLU A 27 8.01 26.35 29.57
N CYS A 28 6.74 26.01 29.42
CA CYS A 28 6.19 24.84 30.12
C CYS A 28 6.76 23.57 29.49
N GLU A 29 7.13 22.61 30.35
CA GLU A 29 7.51 21.27 29.92
C GLU A 29 6.40 20.61 29.08
N PRO A 30 6.76 19.66 28.18
CA PRO A 30 5.79 18.88 27.42
C PRO A 30 4.83 18.11 28.35
N CYS A 31 3.81 17.53 27.73
CA CYS A 31 2.85 16.72 28.48
C CYS A 31 3.38 15.29 28.64
N ASP A 32 3.16 14.75 29.84
CA ASP A 32 3.70 13.46 30.30
C ASP A 32 2.55 12.46 30.55
N GLU A 33 1.31 12.89 30.29
CA GLU A 33 0.10 12.11 30.50
C GLU A 33 -0.03 11.03 29.43
N LEU A 34 -0.37 9.81 29.84
CA LEU A 34 -0.68 8.72 28.93
C LEU A 34 -2.14 8.82 28.46
N ILE A 35 -2.33 8.84 27.15
CA ILE A 35 -3.67 8.83 26.53
C ILE A 35 -3.92 7.48 25.87
N LYS A 36 -5.12 6.93 26.11
CA LYS A 36 -5.62 5.72 25.45
C LYS A 36 -6.24 6.08 24.11
N GLN A 37 -5.81 5.40 23.06
CA GLN A 37 -6.29 5.61 21.69
C GLN A 37 -6.87 4.31 21.11
N LYS A 38 -8.05 4.39 20.51
CA LYS A 38 -8.68 3.28 19.77
C LYS A 38 -8.49 3.43 18.27
N CYS A 39 -8.37 2.33 17.55
CA CYS A 39 -8.24 2.36 16.10
C CYS A 39 -9.56 2.79 15.44
N TYR A 40 -9.51 3.57 14.36
CA TYR A 40 -10.73 3.95 13.62
C TYR A 40 -11.48 2.77 13.00
N SER A 41 -10.77 1.70 12.66
CA SER A 41 -11.32 0.61 11.84
C SER A 41 -11.30 -0.76 12.49
N HIS A 42 -10.52 -0.93 13.55
CA HIS A 42 -10.28 -2.21 14.21
C HIS A 42 -10.50 -2.08 15.72
N GLU A 43 -10.59 -3.21 16.41
CA GLU A 43 -10.72 -3.26 17.87
C GLU A 43 -9.38 -3.03 18.60
N SER A 44 -8.32 -2.65 17.89
CA SER A 44 -7.01 -2.40 18.49
C SER A 44 -6.96 -1.08 19.26
N GLU A 45 -6.29 -1.12 20.40
CA GLU A 45 -6.08 0.01 21.30
C GLU A 45 -4.59 0.18 21.59
N ARG A 46 -4.16 1.41 21.89
CA ARG A 46 -2.79 1.72 22.30
C ARG A 46 -2.76 2.82 23.35
N GLU A 47 -1.69 2.87 24.12
CA GLU A 47 -1.39 3.96 25.06
C GLU A 47 -0.16 4.71 24.56
N VAL A 48 -0.27 6.03 24.42
CA VAL A 48 0.81 6.90 23.96
C VAL A 48 0.91 8.12 24.85
N LEU A 49 2.09 8.73 24.92
CA LEU A 49 2.27 10.00 25.62
C LEU A 49 1.53 11.11 24.88
N CYS A 50 0.85 11.97 25.63
CA CYS A 50 0.23 13.17 25.11
C CYS A 50 1.31 14.14 24.63
N SER A 51 1.36 14.35 23.33
CA SER A 51 2.26 15.30 22.67
C SER A 51 1.47 16.25 21.76
N VAL A 52 2.16 17.25 21.22
CA VAL A 52 1.61 18.15 20.19
C VAL A 52 1.03 17.37 19.00
N GLU A 53 1.71 16.29 18.57
CA GLU A 53 1.30 15.47 17.42
C GLU A 53 0.06 14.64 17.71
N THR A 54 -0.03 14.09 18.92
CA THR A 54 -1.22 13.31 19.32
C THR A 54 -2.40 14.22 19.63
N GLY A 55 -2.15 15.47 20.06
CA GLY A 55 -3.19 16.45 20.35
C GLY A 55 -4.28 15.94 21.30
N GLY A 56 -3.96 15.02 22.22
CA GLY A 56 -4.96 14.42 23.12
C GLY A 56 -6.01 13.52 22.45
N THR A 57 -5.86 13.17 21.16
CA THR A 57 -6.87 12.37 20.45
C THR A 57 -7.01 10.98 21.06
N GLN A 58 -8.25 10.51 21.20
CA GLN A 58 -8.57 9.15 21.67
C GLN A 58 -8.67 8.14 20.52
N VAL A 59 -8.34 8.55 19.29
CA VAL A 59 -8.46 7.70 18.11
C VAL A 59 -7.23 7.78 17.22
N PHE A 60 -6.86 6.67 16.57
CA PHE A 60 -5.68 6.62 15.70
C PHE A 60 -5.92 5.76 14.45
N SER A 61 -5.09 5.99 13.42
CA SER A 61 -4.96 5.09 12.27
C SER A 61 -3.80 4.14 12.49
N CYS A 62 -4.04 2.84 12.35
CA CYS A 62 -3.03 1.80 12.51
C CYS A 62 -2.23 1.50 11.23
N GLY A 63 -2.54 2.14 10.11
CA GLY A 63 -1.89 1.89 8.81
C GLY A 63 -2.41 0.65 8.06
N GLU A 64 -2.90 -0.37 8.77
CA GLU A 64 -3.53 -1.56 8.18
C GLU A 64 -4.75 -1.21 7.30
N PRO A 65 -5.10 -2.04 6.29
CA PRO A 65 -6.31 -1.84 5.50
C PRO A 65 -7.56 -1.78 6.40
N CYS A 66 -8.44 -0.83 6.14
CA CYS A 66 -9.65 -0.56 6.91
C CYS A 66 -10.53 -1.81 7.04
N GLY A 67 -10.69 -2.60 5.97
CA GLY A 67 -11.30 -3.92 6.03
C GLY A 67 -12.81 -3.98 6.35
N LYS A 68 -13.45 -2.84 6.65
CA LYS A 68 -14.90 -2.74 6.89
C LYS A 68 -15.70 -3.17 5.66
N LEU A 69 -16.82 -3.86 5.88
CA LEU A 69 -17.74 -4.26 4.81
C LEU A 69 -18.38 -3.02 4.20
N LEU A 70 -18.30 -2.88 2.87
CA LEU A 70 -18.90 -1.77 2.14
C LEU A 70 -20.41 -1.93 2.05
N SER A 71 -21.10 -0.84 1.71
CA SER A 71 -22.55 -0.75 1.52
C SER A 71 -23.11 -1.78 0.53
N CYS A 72 -22.30 -2.27 -0.42
CA CYS A 72 -22.70 -3.32 -1.36
C CYS A 72 -22.78 -4.73 -0.76
N GLY A 73 -22.36 -4.94 0.50
CA GLY A 73 -22.45 -6.22 1.20
C GLY A 73 -21.46 -7.31 0.76
N HIS A 74 -20.67 -7.09 -0.30
CA HIS A 74 -19.76 -8.11 -0.85
C HIS A 74 -18.27 -7.75 -0.80
N HIS A 75 -17.95 -6.45 -0.76
CA HIS A 75 -16.57 -5.97 -0.83
C HIS A 75 -16.18 -5.30 0.48
N ARG A 76 -14.90 -5.43 0.85
CA ARG A 76 -14.32 -4.74 2.01
C ARG A 76 -13.56 -3.49 1.56
N CYS A 77 -13.51 -2.47 2.42
CA CYS A 77 -12.80 -1.23 2.16
C CYS A 77 -11.29 -1.51 1.94
N PRO A 78 -10.74 -1.23 0.74
CA PRO A 78 -9.34 -1.50 0.43
C PRO A 78 -8.39 -0.38 0.88
N LYS A 79 -8.92 0.76 1.36
CA LYS A 79 -8.11 1.88 1.84
C LYS A 79 -7.42 1.51 3.15
N SER A 80 -6.29 2.16 3.43
CA SER A 80 -5.70 2.15 4.77
C SER A 80 -6.69 2.66 5.81
N CYS A 81 -6.47 2.27 7.07
CA CYS A 81 -7.28 2.72 8.19
C CYS A 81 -7.41 4.24 8.16
N HIS A 82 -8.64 4.73 8.14
CA HIS A 82 -8.93 6.14 7.93
C HIS A 82 -10.02 6.59 8.90
N ASN A 83 -10.09 7.90 9.13
CA ASN A 83 -11.20 8.53 9.82
C ASN A 83 -12.41 8.66 8.87
N GLY A 84 -13.62 8.64 9.43
CA GLY A 84 -14.86 8.83 8.66
C GLY A 84 -15.38 7.59 7.92
N PRO A 85 -16.45 7.75 7.12
CA PRO A 85 -17.11 6.66 6.40
C PRO A 85 -16.25 6.11 5.26
N CYS A 86 -16.40 4.82 4.96
CA CYS A 86 -15.76 4.20 3.80
C CYS A 86 -16.38 4.72 2.51
N LEU A 87 -15.58 4.74 1.43
CA LEU A 87 -16.11 5.00 0.09
C LEU A 87 -17.01 3.84 -0.37
N ASP A 88 -17.94 4.16 -1.26
CA ASP A 88 -18.72 3.15 -1.95
C ASP A 88 -17.84 2.18 -2.75
N CYS A 89 -18.40 1.00 -3.00
CA CYS A 89 -17.74 -0.02 -3.80
C CYS A 89 -17.41 0.52 -5.20
N LEU A 90 -16.13 0.48 -5.55
CA LEU A 90 -15.61 0.95 -6.84
C LEU A 90 -16.15 0.13 -8.03
N LEU A 91 -16.61 -1.10 -7.77
CA LEU A 91 -17.17 -1.99 -8.78
C LEU A 91 -18.68 -1.81 -8.97
N LEU A 92 -19.35 -0.92 -8.23
CA LEU A 92 -20.76 -0.62 -8.48
C LEU A 92 -20.96 -0.06 -9.90
N PRO A 93 -22.10 -0.33 -10.56
CA PRO A 93 -22.38 0.14 -11.91
C PRO A 93 -22.20 1.66 -12.07
N GLN A 94 -22.63 2.45 -11.08
CA GLN A 94 -22.48 3.91 -11.09
C GLN A 94 -21.02 4.39 -11.02
N ASN A 95 -20.14 3.59 -10.41
CA ASN A 95 -18.74 3.94 -10.17
C ASN A 95 -17.79 3.31 -11.22
N CYS A 96 -18.23 2.26 -11.91
CA CYS A 96 -17.44 1.52 -12.87
C CYS A 96 -18.04 1.59 -14.28
N LYS A 97 -17.67 2.66 -15.00
CA LYS A 97 -18.15 2.97 -16.36
C LYS A 97 -17.12 2.66 -17.44
N THR A 98 -16.21 1.72 -17.19
CA THR A 98 -15.13 1.39 -18.13
C THR A 98 -15.08 -0.11 -18.38
N CYS A 99 -14.42 -0.51 -19.48
CA CYS A 99 -14.13 -1.91 -19.76
C CYS A 99 -13.37 -2.57 -18.61
N ALA A 100 -13.33 -3.90 -18.58
CA ALA A 100 -12.44 -4.68 -17.70
C ALA A 100 -10.96 -4.24 -17.79
N CYS A 101 -10.57 -3.65 -18.92
CA CYS A 101 -9.25 -3.07 -19.18
C CYS A 101 -9.05 -1.62 -18.71
N GLY A 102 -10.09 -0.91 -18.30
CA GLY A 102 -10.08 0.51 -17.90
C GLY A 102 -9.98 1.54 -19.03
N LYS A 103 -9.73 1.14 -20.28
CA LYS A 103 -9.38 2.04 -21.40
C LYS A 103 -10.55 2.62 -22.19
N THR A 104 -11.69 1.95 -22.16
CA THR A 104 -12.85 2.33 -22.96
C THR A 104 -13.97 2.62 -22.00
N ASN A 105 -14.56 3.81 -22.08
CA ASN A 105 -15.77 4.11 -21.35
C ASN A 105 -16.91 3.27 -21.94
N MET A 106 -17.56 2.50 -21.09
CA MET A 106 -18.70 1.66 -21.43
C MET A 106 -19.85 2.24 -20.64
N ASP A 107 -20.89 2.70 -21.35
CA ASP A 107 -22.09 3.17 -20.68
C ASP A 107 -22.64 2.04 -19.78
N SER A 108 -23.14 2.40 -18.61
CA SER A 108 -23.30 1.48 -17.45
C SER A 108 -24.42 0.43 -17.64
N GLN A 109 -24.93 0.28 -18.85
CA GLN A 109 -26.25 -0.24 -19.18
C GLN A 109 -26.43 -1.76 -19.05
N GLN A 110 -25.41 -2.48 -18.57
CA GLN A 110 -25.48 -3.94 -18.45
C GLN A 110 -25.20 -4.50 -17.06
N ARG A 111 -24.83 -3.65 -16.10
CA ARG A 111 -24.52 -4.11 -14.74
C ARG A 111 -25.59 -3.62 -13.77
N THR A 112 -26.12 -4.56 -13.00
CA THR A 112 -27.08 -4.32 -11.91
C THR A 112 -26.41 -4.42 -10.54
N SER A 113 -25.30 -5.17 -10.46
CA SER A 113 -24.56 -5.42 -9.23
C SER A 113 -23.06 -5.25 -9.41
N CYS A 114 -22.36 -5.02 -8.30
CA CYS A 114 -20.90 -5.00 -8.25
C CYS A 114 -20.25 -6.37 -8.51
N LEU A 115 -21.04 -7.46 -8.48
CA LEU A 115 -20.61 -8.81 -8.80
C LEU A 115 -20.71 -9.16 -10.29
N ASP A 116 -21.47 -8.38 -11.06
CA ASP A 116 -21.62 -8.63 -12.48
C ASP A 116 -20.27 -8.43 -13.19
N PRO A 117 -19.92 -9.29 -14.17
CA PRO A 117 -18.69 -9.16 -14.94
C PRO A 117 -18.52 -7.75 -15.52
N LEU A 118 -17.27 -7.29 -15.61
CA LEU A 118 -16.99 -6.01 -16.26
C LEU A 118 -17.18 -6.16 -17.77
N PRO A 119 -17.72 -5.14 -18.45
CA PRO A 119 -17.87 -5.18 -19.90
C PRO A 119 -16.50 -5.26 -20.57
N THR A 120 -16.38 -6.02 -21.65
CA THR A 120 -15.16 -6.08 -22.47
C THR A 120 -15.32 -5.21 -23.71
N CYS A 121 -14.24 -4.57 -24.17
CA CYS A 121 -14.24 -3.83 -25.43
C CYS A 121 -13.44 -4.57 -26.52
N GLU A 122 -13.59 -4.16 -27.77
CA GLU A 122 -12.88 -4.78 -28.92
C GLU A 122 -11.38 -4.44 -29.00
N LYS A 123 -10.88 -3.55 -28.11
CA LYS A 123 -9.47 -3.14 -28.10
C LYS A 123 -8.58 -4.17 -27.40
N SER A 124 -7.29 -4.14 -27.72
CA SER A 124 -6.26 -4.89 -27.00
C SER A 124 -6.19 -4.46 -25.52
N CYS A 125 -6.03 -5.44 -24.63
CA CYS A 125 -5.99 -5.22 -23.19
C CYS A 125 -4.82 -4.29 -22.79
N GLU A 126 -3.61 -4.60 -23.23
CA GLU A 126 -2.33 -3.95 -22.91
C GLU A 126 -2.07 -3.67 -21.43
N LYS A 127 -2.74 -4.40 -20.54
CA LYS A 127 -2.40 -4.43 -19.11
C LYS A 127 -0.95 -4.93 -18.97
N PHE A 128 -0.17 -4.28 -18.11
CA PHE A 128 1.20 -4.70 -17.80
C PHE A 128 1.17 -6.05 -17.08
N LEU A 129 1.95 -6.99 -17.60
CA LEU A 129 2.17 -8.32 -17.07
C LEU A 129 3.35 -8.30 -16.10
N SER A 130 3.48 -9.34 -15.28
CA SER A 130 4.59 -9.51 -14.33
C SER A 130 5.90 -9.97 -14.96
N CYS A 131 6.00 -9.94 -16.29
CA CYS A 131 7.18 -10.38 -17.06
C CYS A 131 7.73 -9.24 -17.92
N GLY A 132 8.99 -9.37 -18.32
CA GLY A 132 9.72 -8.34 -19.04
C GLY A 132 10.73 -7.62 -18.12
N PRO A 133 11.58 -6.76 -18.68
CA PRO A 133 12.52 -5.96 -17.90
C PRO A 133 11.78 -4.95 -17.02
N ILE A 134 12.38 -4.57 -15.88
CA ILE A 134 11.74 -3.72 -14.85
C ILE A 134 11.27 -2.38 -15.45
N ASP A 135 12.08 -1.82 -16.34
CA ASP A 135 11.83 -0.57 -17.07
C ASP A 135 10.80 -0.70 -18.21
N ASN A 136 10.53 -1.92 -18.69
CA ASN A 136 9.59 -2.16 -19.79
C ASN A 136 8.90 -3.52 -19.65
N HIS A 137 8.02 -3.61 -18.65
CA HIS A 137 7.19 -4.79 -18.45
C HIS A 137 6.33 -5.03 -19.70
N HIS A 138 6.19 -6.29 -20.10
CA HIS A 138 5.39 -6.65 -21.25
C HIS A 138 3.91 -6.35 -21.02
N GLN A 139 3.24 -5.98 -22.10
CA GLN A 139 1.82 -5.71 -22.11
C GLN A 139 1.03 -6.86 -22.74
N CYS A 140 -0.18 -7.10 -22.22
CA CYS A 140 -1.11 -8.09 -22.76
C CYS A 140 -1.57 -7.72 -24.19
N SER A 141 -1.35 -8.60 -25.17
CA SER A 141 -1.68 -8.32 -26.58
C SER A 141 -3.01 -8.91 -27.05
N ILE A 142 -3.75 -9.62 -26.19
CA ILE A 142 -5.09 -10.13 -26.54
C ILE A 142 -6.16 -9.05 -26.36
N LYS A 143 -7.35 -9.30 -26.93
CA LYS A 143 -8.53 -8.45 -26.75
C LYS A 143 -8.90 -8.31 -25.27
N CYS A 144 -9.63 -7.25 -24.92
CA CYS A 144 -10.16 -7.05 -23.58
C CYS A 144 -10.89 -8.31 -23.10
N HIS A 145 -10.57 -8.74 -21.88
CA HIS A 145 -11.10 -9.96 -21.28
C HIS A 145 -11.37 -9.71 -19.80
N ASN A 146 -12.21 -10.56 -19.21
CA ASN A 146 -12.38 -10.61 -17.77
C ASN A 146 -11.32 -11.52 -17.13
N GLY A 147 -11.00 -11.29 -15.86
CA GLY A 147 -10.05 -12.12 -15.10
C GLY A 147 -8.57 -11.82 -15.38
N PRO A 148 -7.65 -12.71 -14.93
CA PRO A 148 -6.21 -12.54 -15.10
C PRO A 148 -5.80 -12.68 -16.58
N CYS A 149 -4.74 -11.97 -16.97
CA CYS A 149 -4.21 -12.06 -18.33
C CYS A 149 -3.59 -13.44 -18.58
N PRO A 150 -3.72 -13.99 -19.81
CA PRO A 150 -3.06 -15.24 -20.17
C PRO A 150 -1.53 -15.10 -20.12
N PRO A 151 -0.80 -16.23 -20.05
CA PRO A 151 0.65 -16.23 -20.07
C PRO A 151 1.22 -15.47 -21.28
N CYS A 152 2.31 -14.73 -21.05
CA CYS A 152 2.95 -13.95 -22.10
C CYS A 152 3.66 -14.87 -23.12
N THR A 153 3.46 -14.60 -24.41
CA THR A 153 4.08 -15.33 -25.53
C THR A 153 5.40 -14.71 -25.99
N LYS A 154 5.83 -13.61 -25.37
CA LYS A 154 7.09 -12.92 -25.71
C LYS A 154 8.29 -13.58 -25.00
N GLU A 155 9.47 -13.21 -25.45
CA GLU A 155 10.74 -13.61 -24.84
C GLU A 155 11.35 -12.46 -24.05
N SER A 156 12.14 -12.80 -23.03
CA SER A 156 12.88 -11.86 -22.21
C SER A 156 14.29 -12.37 -21.96
N ILE A 157 15.17 -11.46 -21.56
CA ILE A 157 16.57 -11.79 -21.31
C ILE A 157 16.73 -12.17 -19.84
N LEU A 158 17.06 -13.44 -19.57
CA LEU A 158 17.55 -13.89 -18.29
C LEU A 158 19.02 -13.52 -18.15
N GLN A 159 19.31 -12.60 -17.25
CA GLN A 159 20.69 -12.24 -16.91
C GLN A 159 21.15 -13.06 -15.70
N CYS A 160 22.28 -13.73 -15.85
CA CYS A 160 22.87 -14.49 -14.76
C CYS A 160 23.22 -13.55 -13.60
N ARG A 161 23.07 -14.03 -12.37
CA ARG A 161 23.43 -13.30 -11.14
C ARG A 161 24.83 -12.68 -11.18
N CYS A 162 25.79 -13.30 -11.88
CA CYS A 162 27.16 -12.77 -11.99
C CYS A 162 27.32 -11.64 -13.01
N GLY A 163 26.30 -11.42 -13.85
CA GLY A 163 26.22 -10.44 -14.94
C GLY A 163 26.93 -10.84 -16.24
N GLN A 164 27.63 -11.98 -16.27
CA GLN A 164 28.50 -12.34 -17.41
C GLN A 164 27.80 -13.14 -18.51
N SER A 165 26.66 -13.76 -18.21
CA SER A 165 25.88 -14.50 -19.21
C SER A 165 24.45 -13.98 -19.24
N LYS A 166 23.89 -13.99 -20.44
CA LYS A 166 22.52 -13.63 -20.76
C LYS A 166 21.95 -14.74 -21.62
N LYS A 167 20.72 -15.15 -21.35
CA LYS A 167 19.99 -16.15 -22.13
C LYS A 167 18.65 -15.55 -22.53
N SER A 168 18.27 -15.61 -23.80
CA SER A 168 16.90 -15.34 -24.22
C SER A 168 16.03 -16.54 -23.85
N ALA A 169 14.93 -16.30 -23.18
CA ALA A 169 13.98 -17.33 -22.76
C ALA A 169 12.55 -16.79 -22.83
N SER A 170 11.58 -17.69 -22.98
CA SER A 170 10.16 -17.30 -22.94
C SER A 170 9.81 -16.65 -21.60
N CYS A 171 8.86 -15.71 -21.58
CA CYS A 171 8.43 -15.10 -20.33
C CYS A 171 7.92 -16.13 -19.30
N ILE A 172 7.32 -17.22 -19.76
CA ILE A 172 6.85 -18.33 -18.91
C ILE A 172 8.02 -19.00 -18.18
N GLU A 173 9.16 -19.17 -18.83
CA GLU A 173 10.39 -19.65 -18.21
C GLU A 173 11.00 -18.56 -17.30
N VAL A 174 11.02 -17.31 -17.76
CA VAL A 174 11.65 -16.19 -17.03
C VAL A 174 11.01 -15.97 -15.66
N ILE A 175 9.68 -16.00 -15.55
CA ILE A 175 8.96 -15.77 -14.28
C ILE A 175 9.18 -16.88 -13.23
N GLN A 176 9.81 -18.01 -13.59
CA GLN A 176 10.19 -19.05 -12.64
C GLN A 176 11.49 -18.73 -11.90
N TYR A 177 12.27 -17.76 -12.40
CA TYR A 177 13.49 -17.30 -11.76
C TYR A 177 13.22 -16.06 -10.91
N ASP A 178 13.56 -16.16 -9.63
CA ASP A 178 13.48 -15.05 -8.69
C ASP A 178 14.91 -14.56 -8.38
N PRO A 179 15.23 -13.27 -8.55
CA PRO A 179 16.59 -12.75 -8.34
C PRO A 179 17.20 -13.04 -6.95
N ILE A 180 16.37 -13.32 -5.95
CA ILE A 180 16.77 -13.55 -4.56
C ILE A 180 16.72 -15.05 -4.22
N LYS A 181 15.60 -15.71 -4.48
CA LYS A 181 15.33 -17.10 -4.07
C LYS A 181 15.84 -18.14 -5.07
N ASN A 182 15.66 -17.88 -6.37
CA ASN A 182 16.02 -18.80 -7.44
C ASN A 182 16.64 -18.05 -8.63
N PRO A 183 17.82 -17.42 -8.45
CA PRO A 183 18.40 -16.60 -9.49
C PRO A 183 18.94 -17.47 -10.61
N PHE A 184 18.74 -17.03 -11.85
CA PHE A 184 19.38 -17.66 -13.00
C PHE A 184 20.91 -17.65 -12.84
N CYS A 185 21.51 -18.84 -12.95
CA CYS A 185 22.95 -19.06 -12.80
C CYS A 185 23.53 -19.64 -14.09
N CYS A 186 24.78 -19.29 -14.40
CA CYS A 186 25.47 -19.83 -15.55
C CYS A 186 25.77 -21.32 -15.36
N GLU A 187 25.72 -22.09 -16.44
CA GLU A 187 26.06 -23.52 -16.45
C GLU A 187 27.53 -23.79 -16.13
N ARG A 188 28.41 -22.80 -16.39
CA ARG A 188 29.84 -22.86 -16.04
C ARG A 188 30.09 -22.25 -14.67
N ARG A 189 31.03 -22.80 -13.89
CA ARG A 189 31.45 -22.22 -12.60
C ARG A 189 31.90 -20.77 -12.81
N CYS A 190 31.26 -19.84 -12.11
CA CYS A 190 31.62 -18.44 -12.17
C CYS A 190 32.85 -18.18 -11.27
N ASN A 191 33.87 -17.50 -11.80
CA ASN A 191 35.07 -17.13 -11.03
C ASN A 191 34.89 -15.84 -10.20
N LYS A 192 33.71 -15.20 -10.27
CA LYS A 192 33.42 -13.93 -9.61
C LYS A 192 33.00 -14.21 -8.15
N LYS A 193 33.76 -13.66 -7.18
CA LYS A 193 33.46 -13.82 -5.75
C LYS A 193 32.01 -13.40 -5.45
N LYS A 194 31.32 -14.16 -4.60
CA LYS A 194 30.00 -13.77 -4.08
C LYS A 194 30.10 -12.41 -3.38
N LEU A 195 29.00 -11.66 -3.32
CA LEU A 195 28.91 -10.35 -2.66
C LEU A 195 29.40 -10.37 -1.20
N CYS A 196 29.37 -11.53 -0.52
CA CYS A 196 29.90 -11.69 0.83
C CYS A 196 31.44 -11.71 0.91
N GLY A 197 32.17 -11.64 -0.21
CA GLY A 197 33.63 -11.60 -0.29
C GLY A 197 34.38 -12.87 0.16
N LYS A 198 33.71 -13.77 0.90
CA LYS A 198 34.28 -14.95 1.55
C LYS A 198 34.18 -16.24 0.73
N HIS A 199 33.38 -16.26 -0.33
CA HIS A 199 33.15 -17.46 -1.13
C HIS A 199 33.29 -17.15 -2.63
N ARG A 200 33.93 -18.07 -3.37
CA ARG A 200 33.92 -18.10 -4.83
C ARG A 200 32.63 -18.76 -5.31
#